data_AF-A0A800F7P0-F1
#
_entry.id   AF-A0A800F7P0-F1
#
_cell.length_a   1.000
_cell.length_b   1.000
_cell.length_c   1.000
_cell.angle_alpha   90.00
_cell.angle_beta   90.00
_cell.angle_gamma   90.00
#
_symmetry.space_group_name_H-M   'P 1'
#
loop_
_entity.id
_entity.type
_entity.pdbx_description
1 polymer ?
#
loop_
_entity_poly.entity_id
_entity_poly.type
_entity_poly.pdbx_seq_one_letter_code
_entity_poly.pdbx_strand_id
1 'polypeptide(L)'
;MDEDVLTMAPARGMCALLDWPAEALGPDSPLPLAWHWLYFKPAARRSTLGPDGHEKRGDFLPPIPLPRRMWAGGRLRFPGTLRLGERVQRRSTIASIRSKEGRSGSLIFVRVRHEITNERGVAIEEDQDLVYRDASGAGGGSSKPPPEPAEWSESFVADAVTLFRFSALTFNSHRIHYDHPYVTGVEGYPDLVVHGPLIALLLLDAGA
;
A
#
# COMPACT_ATOMS: atom_id res chain seq x y z
N MET A 1 -6.27 17.05 -3.72
CA MET A 1 -5.60 17.49 -2.48
C MET A 1 -6.55 17.09 -1.40
N ASP A 2 -6.06 16.27 -0.50
CA ASP A 2 -6.90 15.57 0.48
C ASP A 2 -6.50 16.02 1.87
N GLU A 3 -7.45 16.06 2.80
CA GLU A 3 -7.20 16.39 4.20
C GLU A 3 -7.64 15.21 5.08
N ASP A 4 -6.93 14.99 6.18
CA ASP A 4 -7.30 13.98 7.17
C ASP A 4 -6.86 14.40 8.58
N VAL A 5 -7.38 13.70 9.59
CA VAL A 5 -6.92 13.76 10.98
C VAL A 5 -6.31 12.42 11.32
N LEU A 6 -5.10 12.43 11.89
CA LEU A 6 -4.39 11.22 12.28
C LEU A 6 -4.99 10.60 13.56
N THR A 7 -6.24 10.15 13.48
CA THR A 7 -6.99 9.60 14.62
C THR A 7 -6.36 8.34 15.19
N MET A 8 -6.54 8.11 16.50
CA MET A 8 -5.94 6.97 17.20
C MET A 8 -6.44 5.60 16.73
N ALA A 9 -7.68 5.51 16.26
CA ALA A 9 -8.36 4.23 16.01
C ALA A 9 -7.61 3.32 15.01
N PRO A 10 -7.26 3.78 13.79
CA PRO A 10 -6.48 2.96 12.87
C PRO A 10 -5.09 2.58 13.41
N ALA A 11 -4.41 3.51 14.10
CA ALA A 11 -3.10 3.22 14.71
C ALA A 11 -3.19 2.13 15.78
N ARG A 12 -4.18 2.19 16.68
CA ARG A 12 -4.44 1.12 17.66
C ARG A 12 -4.76 -0.22 16.99
N GLY A 13 -5.50 -0.18 15.89
CA GLY A 13 -5.78 -1.36 15.08
C GLY A 13 -4.51 -1.98 14.49
N MET A 14 -3.55 -1.16 14.06
CA MET A 14 -2.23 -1.61 13.59
C MET A 14 -1.37 -2.15 14.74
N CYS A 15 -1.36 -1.50 15.91
CA CYS A 15 -0.69 -2.06 17.09
C CYS A 15 -1.18 -3.48 17.38
N ALA A 16 -2.50 -3.68 17.41
CA ALA A 16 -3.09 -5.01 17.62
C ALA A 16 -2.93 -5.98 16.45
N LEU A 17 -2.52 -5.52 15.26
CA LEU A 17 -2.18 -6.38 14.12
C LEU A 17 -0.74 -6.88 14.24
N LEU A 18 0.16 -6.01 14.74
CA LEU A 18 1.59 -6.27 14.90
C LEU A 18 1.96 -6.74 16.32
N ASP A 19 0.97 -7.09 17.14
CA ASP A 19 1.15 -7.49 18.54
C ASP A 19 1.91 -6.48 19.42
N TRP A 20 1.81 -5.19 19.10
CA TRP A 20 2.31 -4.12 19.95
C TRP A 20 1.40 -3.90 21.18
N PRO A 21 1.96 -3.54 22.35
CA PRO A 21 1.17 -3.17 23.53
C PRO A 21 0.17 -2.06 23.23
N ALA A 22 -1.01 -2.12 23.85
CA ALA A 22 -2.09 -1.15 23.60
C ALA A 22 -1.70 0.29 23.99
N GLU A 23 -0.79 0.42 24.96
CA GLU A 23 -0.20 1.65 25.47
C GLU A 23 1.02 2.14 24.69
N ALA A 24 1.48 1.40 23.67
CA ALA A 24 2.65 1.78 22.86
C ALA A 24 2.46 3.14 22.16
N LEU A 25 1.21 3.50 21.84
CA LEU A 25 0.85 4.78 21.23
C LEU A 25 -0.26 5.49 22.01
N GLY A 26 -0.03 6.76 22.31
CA GLY A 26 -0.97 7.67 22.96
C GLY A 26 -1.28 8.90 22.10
N PRO A 27 -2.13 9.81 22.61
CA PRO A 27 -2.32 11.11 22.01
C PRO A 27 -0.98 11.84 21.82
N ASP A 28 -0.79 12.51 20.69
CA ASP A 28 0.43 13.24 20.31
C ASP A 28 1.70 12.37 20.14
N SER A 29 1.60 11.03 20.29
CA SER A 29 2.72 10.14 19.95
C SER A 29 3.13 10.33 18.49
N PRO A 30 4.45 10.30 18.18
CA PRO A 30 4.92 10.22 16.81
C PRO A 30 4.25 9.05 16.08
N LEU A 31 3.77 9.31 14.88
CA LEU A 31 3.24 8.25 14.02
C LEU A 31 4.42 7.40 13.52
N PRO A 32 4.40 6.07 13.69
CA PRO A 32 5.46 5.22 13.17
C PRO A 32 5.62 5.32 11.65
N LEU A 33 6.82 5.01 11.15
CA LEU A 33 7.13 5.13 9.72
C LEU A 33 6.22 4.23 8.88
N ALA A 34 5.79 4.74 7.72
CA ALA A 34 4.83 4.09 6.81
C ALA A 34 3.39 3.91 7.35
N TRP A 35 3.10 4.25 8.61
CA TRP A 35 1.72 4.18 9.13
C TRP A 35 0.81 5.29 8.59
N HIS A 36 1.34 6.25 7.83
CA HIS A 36 0.53 7.24 7.11
C HIS A 36 -0.42 6.59 6.09
N TRP A 37 -0.13 5.38 5.62
CA TRP A 37 -1.02 4.59 4.76
C TRP A 37 -2.32 4.14 5.43
N LEU A 38 -2.42 4.25 6.75
CA LEU A 38 -3.67 4.00 7.47
C LEU A 38 -4.69 5.15 7.33
N TYR A 39 -4.26 6.25 6.74
CA TYR A 39 -5.03 7.49 6.59
C TYR A 39 -5.16 7.85 5.11
N PHE A 40 -5.89 8.92 4.81
CA PHE A 40 -6.24 9.35 3.47
C PHE A 40 -6.91 8.23 2.65
N LYS A 41 -7.80 7.49 3.32
CA LYS A 41 -8.45 6.30 2.77
C LYS A 41 -9.30 6.67 1.55
N PRO A 42 -9.20 5.91 0.45
CA PRO A 42 -10.09 6.08 -0.69
C PRO A 42 -11.55 5.92 -0.25
N ALA A 43 -12.39 6.94 -0.47
CA ALA A 43 -13.79 6.92 -0.09
C ALA A 43 -14.71 6.54 -1.27
N ALA A 44 -14.27 5.67 -2.19
CA ALA A 44 -15.12 5.20 -3.27
C ALA A 44 -16.41 4.57 -2.73
N ARG A 45 -17.50 4.91 -3.42
CA ARG A 45 -18.78 4.25 -3.21
C ARG A 45 -18.67 2.80 -3.67
N ARG A 46 -19.34 1.88 -2.97
CA ARG A 46 -19.41 0.47 -3.38
C ARG A 46 -19.80 0.29 -4.86
N SER A 47 -20.70 1.14 -5.37
CA SER A 47 -21.17 1.09 -6.77
C SER A 47 -20.09 1.47 -7.81
N THR A 48 -19.00 2.09 -7.37
CA THR A 48 -17.87 2.48 -8.22
C THR A 48 -16.70 1.51 -8.10
N LEU A 49 -16.84 0.37 -7.40
CA LEU A 49 -15.81 -0.66 -7.37
C LEU A 49 -15.82 -1.50 -8.66
N GLY A 50 -14.64 -1.90 -9.09
CA GLY A 50 -14.39 -2.86 -10.16
C GLY A 50 -14.52 -4.31 -9.67
N PRO A 51 -14.46 -5.27 -10.60
CA PRO A 51 -14.58 -6.70 -10.27
C PRO A 51 -13.40 -7.22 -9.43
N ASP A 52 -12.26 -6.55 -9.45
CA ASP A 52 -11.09 -6.82 -8.62
C ASP A 52 -11.21 -6.22 -7.21
N GLY A 53 -12.25 -5.43 -6.95
CA GLY A 53 -12.48 -4.76 -5.68
C GLY A 53 -11.83 -3.38 -5.58
N HIS A 54 -11.01 -2.95 -6.53
CA HIS A 54 -10.49 -1.58 -6.57
C HIS A 54 -11.54 -0.58 -7.04
N GLU A 55 -11.32 0.70 -6.79
CA GLU A 55 -12.10 1.76 -7.43
C GLU A 55 -11.96 1.68 -8.97
N LYS A 56 -13.06 1.91 -9.68
CA LYS A 56 -13.04 2.10 -11.14
C LYS A 56 -12.12 3.27 -11.45
N ARG A 57 -11.29 3.07 -12.47
CA ARG A 57 -10.26 4.04 -12.88
C ARG A 57 -10.91 5.19 -13.65
N GLY A 58 -10.33 6.39 -13.52
CA GLY A 58 -10.72 7.55 -14.32
C GLY A 58 -10.84 8.87 -13.56
N ASP A 59 -10.80 8.85 -12.23
CA ASP A 59 -10.91 10.08 -11.43
C ASP A 59 -9.56 10.80 -11.30
N PHE A 60 -8.58 10.16 -10.64
CA PHE A 60 -7.24 10.75 -10.47
C PHE A 60 -6.31 10.48 -11.66
N LEU A 61 -6.35 9.26 -12.21
CA LEU A 61 -5.53 8.85 -13.35
C LEU A 61 -6.31 9.02 -14.65
N PRO A 62 -5.65 9.37 -15.77
CA PRO A 62 -6.29 9.28 -17.08
C PRO A 62 -6.75 7.85 -17.36
N PRO A 63 -7.67 7.62 -18.31
CA PRO A 63 -8.11 6.27 -18.66
C PRO A 63 -6.93 5.35 -19.01
N ILE A 64 -6.76 4.27 -18.23
CA ILE A 64 -5.73 3.25 -18.44
C ILE A 64 -6.43 1.93 -18.82
N PRO A 65 -6.28 1.46 -20.07
CA PRO A 65 -7.05 0.32 -20.61
C PRO A 65 -6.56 -1.06 -20.14
N LEU A 66 -5.48 -1.13 -19.35
CA LEU A 66 -4.83 -2.38 -18.95
C LEU A 66 -5.33 -2.89 -17.59
N PRO A 67 -6.03 -4.03 -17.49
CA PRO A 67 -6.90 -4.38 -16.37
C PRO A 67 -6.20 -4.71 -15.06
N ARG A 68 -4.92 -5.09 -15.04
CA ARG A 68 -4.22 -5.44 -13.78
C ARG A 68 -3.34 -4.30 -13.30
N ARG A 69 -3.50 -3.91 -12.04
CA ARG A 69 -2.66 -2.91 -11.36
C ARG A 69 -1.70 -3.62 -10.41
N MET A 70 -0.43 -3.25 -10.45
CA MET A 70 0.61 -3.74 -9.54
C MET A 70 1.33 -2.56 -8.89
N TRP A 71 1.60 -2.68 -7.59
CA TRP A 71 2.58 -1.83 -6.91
C TRP A 71 3.97 -2.42 -7.18
N ALA A 72 4.75 -1.79 -8.05
CA ALA A 72 6.06 -2.31 -8.45
C ALA A 72 7.21 -1.82 -7.55
N GLY A 73 7.01 -0.72 -6.84
CA GLY A 73 7.92 -0.24 -5.81
C GLY A 73 7.61 1.19 -5.41
N GLY A 74 8.52 1.81 -4.69
CA GLY A 74 8.40 3.21 -4.32
C GLY A 74 9.64 3.74 -3.61
N ARG A 75 9.58 5.02 -3.24
CA ARG A 75 10.60 5.70 -2.43
C ARG A 75 9.90 6.51 -1.36
N LEU A 76 10.35 6.39 -0.12
CA LEU A 76 9.85 7.16 1.02
C LEU A 76 10.98 8.04 1.56
N ARG A 77 10.65 9.28 1.93
CA ARG A 77 11.50 10.19 2.68
C ARG A 77 10.68 10.80 3.79
N PHE A 78 11.29 10.95 4.96
CA PHE A 78 10.65 11.46 6.18
C PHE A 78 11.35 12.74 6.66
N PRO A 79 11.24 13.87 5.94
CA PRO A 79 11.86 15.14 6.34
C PRO A 79 11.30 15.72 7.65
N GLY A 80 10.15 15.23 8.12
CA GLY A 80 9.55 15.65 9.38
C GLY A 80 8.77 14.52 10.06
N THR A 81 8.13 14.87 11.17
CA THR A 81 7.39 13.91 12.00
C THR A 81 5.91 14.21 11.95
N LEU A 82 5.13 13.15 11.71
CA LEU A 82 3.68 13.16 11.91
C LEU A 82 3.33 12.74 13.34
N ARG A 83 2.23 13.26 13.91
CA ARG A 83 1.78 12.96 15.27
C ARG A 83 0.30 12.61 15.33
N LEU A 84 -0.04 11.62 16.16
CA LEU A 84 -1.43 11.20 16.34
C LEU A 84 -2.28 12.34 16.92
N GLY A 85 -3.44 12.57 16.30
CA GLY A 85 -4.38 13.64 16.61
C GLY A 85 -4.21 14.90 15.74
N GLU A 86 -3.11 15.03 14.98
CA GLU A 86 -2.90 16.23 14.18
C GLU A 86 -3.67 16.19 12.84
N ARG A 87 -3.96 17.39 12.31
CA ARG A 87 -4.50 17.59 10.96
C ARG A 87 -3.37 17.58 9.94
N VAL A 88 -3.58 16.87 8.84
CA VAL A 88 -2.61 16.70 7.78
C VAL A 88 -3.26 16.88 6.41
N GLN A 89 -2.44 17.27 5.43
CA GLN A 89 -2.86 17.37 4.04
C GLN A 89 -1.98 16.48 3.17
N ARG A 90 -2.56 15.85 2.15
CA ARG A 90 -1.84 15.09 1.12
C ARG A 90 -2.06 15.73 -0.24
N ARG A 91 -0.96 16.10 -0.89
CA ARG A 91 -0.93 16.47 -2.31
C ARG A 91 -0.44 15.28 -3.12
N SER A 92 -1.29 14.77 -4.00
CA SER A 92 -0.95 13.71 -4.95
C SER A 92 -0.80 14.30 -6.35
N THR A 93 0.31 13.97 -7.02
CA THR A 93 0.64 14.44 -8.36
C THR A 93 1.07 13.27 -9.22
N ILE A 94 0.54 13.16 -10.44
CA ILE A 94 1.07 12.23 -11.44
C ILE A 94 2.41 12.79 -11.91
N ALA A 95 3.52 12.20 -11.43
CA ALA A 95 4.86 12.65 -11.78
C ALA A 95 5.28 12.18 -13.18
N SER A 96 4.83 11.00 -13.61
CA SER A 96 5.03 10.54 -14.99
C SER A 96 4.09 9.40 -15.37
N ILE A 97 3.81 9.28 -16.66
CA ILE A 97 3.16 8.12 -17.28
C ILE A 97 4.04 7.70 -18.47
N ARG A 98 4.37 6.41 -18.56
CA ARG A 98 5.18 5.85 -19.65
C ARG A 98 4.58 4.54 -20.12
N SER A 99 4.36 4.42 -21.43
CA SER A 99 3.93 3.16 -22.05
C SER A 99 5.15 2.42 -22.61
N LYS A 100 5.18 1.10 -22.44
CA LYS A 100 6.20 0.23 -23.00
C LYS A 100 5.55 -1.03 -23.54
N GLU A 101 6.01 -1.46 -24.71
CA GLU A 101 5.66 -2.76 -25.25
C GLU A 101 6.71 -3.78 -24.78
N GLY A 102 6.26 -4.79 -24.02
CA GLY A 102 7.09 -5.87 -23.52
C GLY A 102 6.80 -7.19 -24.22
N ARG A 103 7.63 -8.21 -23.95
CA ARG A 103 7.41 -9.57 -24.47
C ARG A 103 6.08 -10.19 -24.02
N SER A 104 5.53 -9.71 -22.90
CA SER A 104 4.29 -10.17 -22.28
C SER A 104 3.10 -9.23 -22.55
N GLY A 105 3.20 -8.32 -23.52
CA GLY A 105 2.15 -7.37 -23.87
C GLY A 105 2.46 -5.93 -23.44
N SER A 106 1.43 -5.09 -23.51
CA SER A 106 1.52 -3.67 -23.18
C SER A 106 1.65 -3.45 -21.67
N LEU A 107 2.55 -2.56 -21.28
CA LEU A 107 2.76 -2.10 -19.91
C LEU A 107 2.63 -0.59 -19.84
N ILE A 108 1.88 -0.09 -18.85
CA ILE A 108 1.81 1.33 -18.53
C ILE A 108 2.38 1.55 -17.13
N PHE A 109 3.48 2.30 -17.06
CA PHE A 109 4.13 2.69 -15.82
C PHE A 109 3.60 4.07 -15.42
N VAL A 110 3.12 4.19 -14.19
CA VAL A 110 2.64 5.44 -13.61
C VAL A 110 3.43 5.70 -12.33
N ARG A 111 4.05 6.86 -12.25
CA ARG A 111 4.61 7.36 -10.99
C ARG A 111 3.68 8.39 -10.39
N VAL A 112 3.24 8.14 -9.16
CA VAL A 112 2.48 9.10 -8.37
C VAL A 112 3.37 9.59 -7.24
N ARG A 113 3.51 10.91 -7.09
CA ARG A 113 4.18 11.55 -5.96
C ARG A 113 3.13 12.01 -4.96
N HIS A 114 3.32 11.67 -3.69
CA HIS A 114 2.57 12.19 -2.56
C HIS A 114 3.48 13.06 -1.69
N GLU A 115 2.98 14.23 -1.30
CA GLU A 115 3.59 15.09 -0.30
C GLU A 115 2.59 15.24 0.83
N ILE A 116 2.98 14.82 2.04
CA ILE A 116 2.15 14.94 3.24
C ILE A 116 2.72 16.06 4.10
N THR A 117 1.86 17.04 4.40
CA THR A 117 2.21 18.25 5.14
C THR A 117 1.37 18.40 6.40
N ASN A 118 1.99 18.90 7.47
CA ASN A 118 1.31 19.40 8.66
C ASN A 118 1.70 20.88 8.87
N GLU A 119 1.33 21.46 10.01
CA GLU A 119 1.63 22.86 10.34
C GLU A 119 3.14 23.17 10.38
N ARG A 120 3.99 22.15 10.54
CA ARG A 120 5.46 22.28 10.60
C ARG A 120 6.14 22.16 9.23
N GLY A 121 5.39 21.88 8.17
CA GLY A 121 5.89 21.72 6.80
C GLY A 121 5.73 20.30 6.26
N VAL A 122 6.58 19.93 5.31
CA VAL A 122 6.57 18.58 4.70
C VAL A 122 7.08 17.56 5.71
N ALA A 123 6.25 16.56 6.02
CA ALA A 123 6.61 15.47 6.90
C ALA A 123 7.00 14.21 6.12
N ILE A 124 6.34 13.94 4.99
CA ILE A 124 6.58 12.76 4.16
C ILE A 124 6.60 13.15 2.68
N GLU A 125 7.61 12.67 1.96
CA GLU A 125 7.60 12.58 0.50
C GLU A 125 7.55 11.11 0.08
N GLU A 126 6.63 10.75 -0.79
CA GLU A 126 6.45 9.38 -1.28
C GLU A 126 6.34 9.35 -2.80
N ASP A 127 7.14 8.54 -3.47
CA ASP A 127 6.92 8.14 -4.85
C ASP A 127 6.36 6.71 -4.86
N GLN A 128 5.21 6.50 -5.49
CA GLN A 128 4.67 5.17 -5.80
C GLN A 128 4.86 4.86 -7.28
N ASP A 129 5.56 3.75 -7.58
CA ASP A 129 5.76 3.23 -8.93
C ASP A 129 4.71 2.14 -9.20
N LEU A 130 3.66 2.50 -9.96
CA LEU A 130 2.56 1.61 -10.34
C LEU A 130 2.76 1.07 -11.76
N VAL A 131 2.40 -0.19 -11.96
CA VAL A 131 2.43 -0.83 -13.28
C VAL A 131 1.04 -1.37 -13.62
N TYR A 132 0.57 -1.03 -14.80
CA TYR A 132 -0.63 -1.61 -15.39
C TYR A 132 -0.24 -2.56 -16.51
N ARG A 133 -0.87 -3.73 -16.53
CA ARG A 133 -0.59 -4.80 -17.50
C ARG A 133 -1.86 -5.55 -17.89
N ASP A 134 -1.77 -6.31 -18.97
CA ASP A 134 -2.80 -7.23 -19.40
C ASP A 134 -3.07 -8.35 -18.38
N ALA A 135 -4.24 -8.98 -18.51
CA ALA A 135 -4.67 -10.07 -17.64
C ALA A 135 -3.94 -11.40 -17.90
N SER A 136 -3.03 -11.49 -18.87
CA SER A 136 -2.34 -12.73 -19.23
C SER A 136 -1.14 -13.01 -18.31
N GLY A 137 -1.12 -14.23 -17.76
CA GLY A 137 0.01 -14.81 -17.02
C GLY A 137 0.03 -14.51 -15.52
N ALA A 138 0.19 -15.57 -14.71
CA ALA A 138 0.63 -15.44 -13.32
C ALA A 138 2.00 -14.75 -13.31
N GLY A 139 2.24 -13.86 -12.36
CA GLY A 139 3.56 -13.24 -12.17
C GLY A 139 4.58 -14.28 -11.71
N GLY A 140 5.12 -15.07 -12.65
CA GLY A 140 6.24 -15.97 -12.42
C GLY A 140 7.53 -15.15 -12.30
N GLY A 141 7.74 -14.54 -11.13
CA GLY A 141 9.04 -13.99 -10.79
C GLY A 141 10.05 -15.13 -10.67
N SER A 142 11.21 -15.00 -11.30
CA SER A 142 12.34 -15.89 -11.00
C SER A 142 12.66 -15.78 -9.52
N SER A 143 12.71 -16.90 -8.80
CA SER A 143 13.21 -16.92 -7.43
C SER A 143 14.65 -16.41 -7.45
N LYS A 144 14.90 -15.25 -6.83
CA LYS A 144 16.28 -14.87 -6.50
C LYS A 144 16.82 -15.91 -5.51
N PRO A 145 18.13 -16.21 -5.55
CA PRO A 145 18.73 -17.04 -4.51
C PRO A 145 18.43 -16.45 -3.12
N PRO A 146 18.26 -17.30 -2.10
CA PRO A 146 18.07 -16.82 -0.74
C PRO A 146 19.22 -15.88 -0.36
N PRO A 147 18.95 -14.84 0.44
CA PRO A 147 20.00 -13.95 0.92
C PRO A 147 21.03 -14.74 1.74
N GLU A 148 22.26 -14.21 1.82
CA GLU A 148 23.25 -14.68 2.79
C GLU A 148 22.66 -14.66 4.21
N PRO A 149 23.14 -15.51 5.13
CA PRO A 149 22.68 -15.52 6.52
C PRO A 149 22.74 -14.12 7.13
N ALA A 150 21.58 -13.63 7.61
CA ALA A 150 21.49 -12.35 8.28
C ALA A 150 21.93 -12.48 9.75
N GLU A 151 22.56 -11.43 10.29
CA GLU A 151 22.89 -11.34 11.72
C GLU A 151 21.63 -11.30 12.60
N TRP A 152 20.56 -10.72 12.07
CA TRP A 152 19.26 -10.62 12.72
C TRP A 152 18.15 -11.01 11.76
N SER A 153 17.12 -11.70 12.27
CA SER A 153 15.94 -12.08 11.49
C SER A 153 14.73 -12.20 12.39
N GLU A 154 13.57 -11.89 11.83
CA GLU A 154 12.27 -12.06 12.46
C GLU A 154 11.32 -12.75 11.47
N SER A 155 10.40 -13.56 12.00
CA SER A 155 9.38 -14.23 11.20
C SER A 155 8.01 -13.64 11.47
N PHE A 156 7.30 -13.31 10.40
CA PHE A 156 5.93 -12.79 10.46
C PHE A 156 5.01 -13.64 9.58
N VAL A 157 3.89 -14.10 10.15
CA VAL A 157 2.91 -14.93 9.43
C VAL A 157 1.77 -14.05 8.92
N ALA A 158 1.79 -13.77 7.62
CA ALA A 158 0.71 -13.04 6.94
C ALA A 158 -0.43 -13.99 6.51
N ASP A 159 -1.14 -14.56 7.49
CA ASP A 159 -2.30 -15.41 7.22
C ASP A 159 -3.51 -14.63 6.69
N ALA A 160 -4.59 -15.33 6.35
CA ALA A 160 -5.80 -14.72 5.80
C ALA A 160 -6.43 -13.67 6.75
N VAL A 161 -6.33 -13.85 8.08
CA VAL A 161 -6.87 -12.91 9.06
C VAL A 161 -6.03 -11.64 9.09
N THR A 162 -4.70 -11.77 9.11
CA THR A 162 -3.76 -10.66 9.03
C THR A 162 -3.95 -9.85 7.75
N LEU A 163 -4.03 -10.53 6.60
CA LEU A 163 -4.24 -9.87 5.30
C LEU A 163 -5.60 -9.16 5.25
N PHE A 164 -6.67 -9.78 5.76
CA PHE A 164 -7.98 -9.14 5.86
C PHE A 164 -7.94 -7.89 6.76
N ARG A 165 -7.35 -7.98 7.97
CA ARG A 165 -7.24 -6.86 8.91
C ARG A 165 -6.43 -5.71 8.31
N PHE A 166 -5.32 -6.01 7.63
CA PHE A 166 -4.52 -4.98 6.95
C PHE A 166 -5.30 -4.32 5.81
N SER A 167 -6.00 -5.10 4.99
CA SER A 167 -6.92 -4.59 3.96
C SER A 167 -7.99 -3.66 4.54
N ALA A 168 -8.59 -4.02 5.68
CA ALA A 168 -9.59 -3.18 6.35
C ALA A 168 -8.98 -1.88 6.92
N LEU A 169 -7.79 -1.97 7.53
CA LEU A 169 -7.09 -0.82 8.10
C LEU A 169 -6.65 0.18 7.02
N THR A 170 -6.20 -0.30 5.87
CA THR A 170 -5.72 0.55 4.75
C THR A 170 -6.80 0.86 3.71
N PHE A 171 -8.00 0.28 3.88
CA PHE A 171 -9.08 0.33 2.90
C PHE A 171 -8.66 -0.15 1.50
N ASN A 172 -7.74 -1.12 1.45
CA ASN A 172 -7.33 -1.77 0.23
C ASN A 172 -8.19 -3.02 0.00
N SER A 173 -9.20 -2.85 -0.85
CA SER A 173 -10.20 -3.87 -1.17
C SER A 173 -9.83 -4.80 -2.33
N HIS A 174 -8.58 -4.80 -2.81
CA HIS A 174 -8.16 -5.73 -3.87
C HIS A 174 -8.32 -7.18 -3.41
N ARG A 175 -9.11 -7.94 -4.16
CA ARG A 175 -9.50 -9.31 -3.83
C ARG A 175 -8.34 -10.30 -3.74
N ILE A 176 -7.18 -10.00 -4.33
CA ILE A 176 -6.00 -10.90 -4.24
C ILE A 176 -5.49 -11.09 -2.80
N HIS A 177 -5.88 -10.21 -1.88
CA HIS A 177 -5.42 -10.26 -0.50
C HIS A 177 -6.32 -11.08 0.44
N TYR A 178 -7.56 -11.40 0.03
CA TYR A 178 -8.53 -12.04 0.93
C TYR A 178 -9.53 -13.01 0.26
N ASP A 179 -9.65 -13.01 -1.06
CA ASP A 179 -10.59 -13.85 -1.80
C ASP A 179 -9.81 -14.95 -2.54
N HIS A 180 -9.68 -16.11 -1.89
CA HIS A 180 -8.89 -17.23 -2.40
C HIS A 180 -9.41 -17.78 -3.76
N PRO A 181 -10.74 -17.98 -3.96
CA PRO A 181 -11.25 -18.35 -5.28
C PRO A 181 -10.92 -17.34 -6.38
N TYR A 182 -10.93 -16.05 -6.08
CA TYR A 182 -10.59 -15.02 -7.06
C TYR A 182 -9.09 -14.97 -7.36
N VAL A 183 -8.23 -14.94 -6.34
CA VAL A 183 -6.78 -14.81 -6.53
C VAL A 183 -6.20 -15.98 -7.33
N THR A 184 -6.72 -17.19 -7.10
CA THR A 184 -6.28 -18.42 -7.77
C THR A 184 -6.97 -18.63 -9.11
N GLY A 185 -8.30 -18.54 -9.16
CA GLY A 185 -9.09 -18.86 -10.36
C GLY A 185 -9.13 -17.74 -11.40
N VAL A 186 -9.09 -16.47 -10.99
CA VAL A 186 -9.23 -15.31 -11.88
C VAL A 186 -7.87 -14.64 -12.14
N GLU A 187 -7.09 -14.41 -11.09
CA GLU A 187 -5.77 -13.76 -11.23
C GLU A 187 -4.60 -14.73 -11.42
N GLY A 188 -4.77 -16.02 -11.09
CA GLY A 188 -3.81 -17.09 -11.38
C GLY A 188 -2.62 -17.16 -10.42
N TYR A 189 -2.68 -16.49 -9.28
CA TYR A 189 -1.67 -16.62 -8.23
C TYR A 189 -1.85 -17.96 -7.50
N PRO A 190 -0.78 -18.54 -6.93
CA PRO A 190 -0.88 -19.82 -6.24
C PRO A 190 -1.62 -19.74 -4.90
N ASP A 191 -1.68 -18.57 -4.28
CA ASP A 191 -2.35 -18.30 -3.00
C ASP A 191 -2.62 -16.79 -2.85
N LEU A 192 -3.18 -16.36 -1.72
CA LEU A 192 -3.33 -14.96 -1.32
C LEU A 192 -1.99 -14.22 -1.42
N VAL A 193 -2.05 -13.01 -1.94
CA VAL A 193 -0.86 -12.17 -2.15
C VAL A 193 -0.70 -11.24 -0.95
N VAL A 194 0.51 -11.18 -0.38
CA VAL A 194 0.83 -10.22 0.69
C VAL A 194 0.92 -8.81 0.12
N HIS A 195 0.38 -7.81 0.82
CA HIS A 195 0.47 -6.42 0.40
C HIS A 195 1.94 -5.95 0.40
N GLY A 196 2.39 -5.36 -0.71
CA GLY A 196 3.69 -4.68 -0.76
C GLY A 196 3.88 -3.65 0.38
N PRO A 197 2.85 -2.83 0.70
CA PRO A 197 2.88 -1.94 1.87
C PRO A 197 3.08 -2.63 3.21
N LEU A 198 2.47 -3.80 3.43
CA LEU A 198 2.68 -4.54 4.68
C LEU A 198 4.13 -4.99 4.80
N ILE A 199 4.72 -5.51 3.71
CA ILE A 199 6.13 -5.89 3.67
C ILE A 199 7.05 -4.68 3.95
N ALA A 200 6.78 -3.55 3.29
CA ALA A 200 7.58 -2.33 3.47
C ALA A 200 7.47 -1.78 4.90
N LEU A 201 6.28 -1.84 5.51
CA LEU A 201 6.04 -1.43 6.89
C LEU A 201 6.82 -2.32 7.86
N LEU A 202 6.72 -3.64 7.74
CA LEU A 202 7.45 -4.59 8.59
C LEU A 202 8.97 -4.39 8.51
N LEU A 203 9.51 -4.10 7.32
CA LEU A 203 10.94 -3.81 7.15
C LEU A 203 11.37 -2.50 7.81
N LEU A 204 10.51 -1.47 7.79
CA LEU A 204 10.78 -0.21 8.49
C LEU A 204 10.65 -0.36 10.00
N ASP A 205 9.71 -1.18 10.46
CA ASP A 205 9.48 -1.50 11.87
C ASP A 205 10.67 -2.21 12.49
N ALA A 206 11.17 -3.23 11.81
CA ALA A 206 12.35 -4.00 12.19
C ALA A 206 13.64 -3.16 12.26
N GLY A 207 13.69 -2.03 11.55
CA GLY A 207 14.86 -1.14 11.50
C GLY A 207 14.77 0.10 12.40
N ALA A 208 13.66 0.28 13.12
CA ALA A 208 13.39 1.43 13.99
C ALA A 208 13.89 1.20 15.42
#